data_AF-A0A2K5EFZ6-F1
#
_entry.id   AF-A0A2K5EFZ6-F1
#
_cell.length_a   1.000
_cell.length_b   1.000
_cell.length_c   1.000
_cell.angle_alpha   90.00
_cell.angle_beta   90.00
_cell.angle_gamma   90.00
#
_symmetry.space_group_name_H-M   'P 1'
#
loop_
_entity.id
_entity.type
_entity.pdbx_description
1 polymer ?
#
loop_
_entity_poly.entity_id
_entity_poly.type
_entity_poly.pdbx_seq_one_letter_code
_entity_poly.pdbx_strand_id
1 'polypeptide(L)'
;MDGTKEKNDSYKDDVLLRMGLNDNKAGMEGLDKEKINKIIMEATKGSKFYGNELKKEKQVNQRIENMMQQKAQITSQQLRKAQLQVDRFAMELEQSRNLNNTIVHIDMDAFYAAVEMRDNPELKDKPIAVGSMSMLATSNYYARRFGVRAAMPGFIAKRLCPQLIIVPPNFDKYRAVSKEVKEILADYDPNFMAMSLDEAYLNITKHLQERQNWPEDKRRCFIKMGNSVENDNPGKEVNKLSEHERSISPLLFEESPPDLQPPGDEEQNNPQILQNSVVFGTSAEEVVKEIRFRIEQKTTLTASAGIAPNTMLAKVCSDKNKPNGQYQILPNRQAVMNFIKDLPIRKVSGIGKVTEKMLKALGIITCTELYQQRALLSLLFSETSWHYFLHISLGLGSTHLTRDGERKSMSVERTFSEINKAEEQYSLCQELCSELAQDLQKEGLKVAQVEYRRL
;
A
#
# COMPACT_ATOMS: atom_id res chain seq x y z
N MET A 1 0.53 35.85 48.79
CA MET A 1 -0.47 35.87 47.71
C MET A 1 0.28 36.05 46.41
N ASP A 2 0.62 34.96 45.73
CA ASP A 2 0.15 34.78 44.35
C ASP A 2 0.44 33.34 43.93
N GLY A 3 -0.58 32.68 43.41
CA GLY A 3 -0.63 31.24 43.21
C GLY A 3 0.11 30.81 41.95
N THR A 4 1.08 29.92 42.12
CA THR A 4 1.57 29.03 41.07
C THR A 4 0.40 28.21 40.52
N LYS A 5 -0.09 28.57 39.33
CA LYS A 5 -0.93 27.71 38.51
C LYS A 5 -0.14 26.47 38.11
N GLU A 6 -0.35 25.39 38.85
CA GLU A 6 -0.07 24.03 38.38
C GLU A 6 -0.74 23.87 37.01
N LYS A 7 0.09 23.70 35.97
CA LYS A 7 -0.38 23.23 34.67
C LYS A 7 -0.82 21.78 34.87
N ASN A 8 -2.13 21.61 35.05
CA ASN A 8 -2.80 20.32 35.02
C ASN A 8 -2.33 19.50 33.81
N ASP A 9 -1.72 18.35 34.09
CA ASP A 9 -1.43 17.27 33.16
C ASP A 9 -2.70 16.90 32.37
N SER A 10 -2.69 17.13 31.05
CA SER A 10 -3.72 16.62 30.14
C SER A 10 -3.37 15.22 29.63
N TYR A 11 -3.07 14.29 30.54
CA TYR A 11 -2.96 12.84 30.24
C TYR A 11 -4.26 12.11 30.63
N LYS A 12 -5.42 12.66 30.24
CA LYS A 12 -6.71 11.98 30.42
C LYS A 12 -7.18 11.47 29.06
N ASP A 13 -7.41 10.16 29.02
CA ASP A 13 -7.95 9.34 27.92
C ASP A 13 -6.99 8.80 26.85
N ASP A 14 -5.81 8.31 27.26
CA ASP A 14 -4.99 7.51 26.34
C ASP A 14 -5.56 6.09 26.23
N VAL A 15 -6.47 5.92 25.27
CA VAL A 15 -7.01 4.62 24.85
C VAL A 15 -5.82 3.70 24.57
N LEU A 16 -5.84 2.47 25.13
CA LEU A 16 -4.70 1.55 25.06
C LEU A 16 -4.08 1.52 23.67
N LEU A 17 -2.75 1.62 23.61
CA LEU A 17 -1.99 1.95 22.40
C LEU A 17 -2.45 1.11 21.21
N ARG A 18 -2.66 -0.19 21.41
CA ARG A 18 -2.99 -1.16 20.36
C ARG A 18 -4.47 -1.23 20.02
N MET A 19 -5.36 -0.85 20.93
CA MET A 19 -6.82 -0.87 20.74
C MET A 19 -7.37 0.41 20.13
N GLY A 20 -6.77 1.56 20.46
CA GLY A 20 -7.20 2.84 19.94
C GLY A 20 -7.21 2.88 18.42
N LEU A 21 -8.20 3.60 17.88
CA LEU A 21 -8.32 3.88 16.46
C LEU A 21 -7.01 4.47 15.97
N ASN A 22 -6.43 3.78 14.99
CA ASN A 22 -5.34 4.32 14.22
C ASN A 22 -5.92 4.83 12.90
N ASP A 23 -5.98 6.14 12.75
CA ASP A 23 -6.53 6.84 11.60
C ASP A 23 -5.46 7.12 10.53
N ASN A 24 -4.23 6.65 10.71
CA ASN A 24 -3.16 6.87 9.71
C ASN A 24 -3.35 6.09 8.40
N LYS A 25 -4.44 5.32 8.25
CA LYS A 25 -4.78 4.61 7.01
C LYS A 25 -5.59 5.51 6.09
N ALA A 26 -5.35 5.41 4.79
CA ALA A 26 -6.09 6.17 3.78
C ALA A 26 -7.61 5.96 3.87
N GLY A 27 -8.36 7.06 3.77
CA GLY A 27 -9.82 7.08 3.86
C GLY A 27 -10.36 7.08 5.29
N MET A 28 -9.53 7.47 6.26
CA MET A 28 -9.87 7.58 7.68
C MET A 28 -9.52 8.95 8.27
N GLU A 29 -9.22 9.93 7.42
CA GLU A 29 -8.92 11.30 7.81
C GLU A 29 -10.18 12.00 8.36
N GLY A 30 -10.02 12.81 9.40
CA GLY A 30 -11.10 13.64 9.95
C GLY A 30 -12.17 12.89 10.76
N LEU A 31 -11.95 11.63 11.12
CA LEU A 31 -12.87 10.87 11.95
C LEU A 31 -12.88 11.35 13.41
N ASP A 32 -14.05 11.31 14.03
CA ASP A 32 -14.22 11.53 15.48
C ASP A 32 -13.62 10.35 16.27
N LYS A 33 -12.35 10.50 16.63
CA LYS A 33 -11.58 9.49 17.35
C LYS A 33 -12.16 9.22 18.73
N GLU A 34 -12.63 10.25 19.43
CA GLU A 34 -13.14 10.12 20.80
C GLU A 34 -14.37 9.22 20.81
N LYS A 35 -15.34 9.50 19.93
CA LYS A 35 -16.55 8.69 19.79
C LYS A 35 -16.25 7.25 19.38
N ILE A 36 -15.39 7.06 18.38
CA ILE A 36 -15.03 5.71 17.90
C ILE A 36 -14.31 4.93 19.00
N ASN A 37 -13.35 5.56 19.67
CA ASN A 37 -12.62 4.92 20.75
C ASN A 37 -13.50 4.57 21.94
N LYS A 38 -14.50 5.41 22.26
CA LYS A 38 -15.49 5.10 23.30
C LYS A 38 -16.23 3.79 23.00
N ILE A 39 -16.71 3.61 21.77
CA ILE A 39 -17.39 2.38 21.34
C ILE A 39 -16.44 1.17 21.40
N ILE A 40 -15.19 1.32 20.95
CA ILE A 40 -14.18 0.25 21.02
C ILE A 40 -13.92 -0.15 22.49
N MET A 41 -13.79 0.83 23.38
CA MET A 41 -13.54 0.61 24.79
C MET A 41 -14.74 -0.07 25.47
N GLU A 42 -15.96 0.40 25.23
CA GLU A 42 -17.19 -0.23 25.73
C GLU A 42 -17.34 -1.69 25.25
N ALA A 43 -16.90 -2.00 24.03
CA ALA A 43 -16.95 -3.35 23.49
C ALA A 43 -15.87 -4.29 24.04
N THR A 44 -14.79 -3.75 24.61
CA THR A 44 -13.60 -4.54 24.94
C THR A 44 -13.28 -4.58 26.44
N LYS A 45 -13.72 -3.59 27.21
CA LYS A 45 -13.47 -3.47 28.66
C LYS A 45 -13.94 -4.72 29.40
N GLY A 46 -13.07 -5.26 30.26
CA GLY A 46 -13.34 -6.47 31.04
C GLY A 46 -12.99 -7.79 30.35
N SER A 47 -12.59 -7.79 29.07
CA SER A 47 -12.13 -9.00 28.38
C SER A 47 -10.72 -9.44 28.81
N LYS A 48 -10.40 -10.74 28.66
CA LYS A 48 -9.03 -11.26 28.84
C LYS A 48 -8.03 -10.57 27.90
N PHE A 49 -8.45 -10.26 26.68
CA PHE A 49 -7.66 -9.50 25.70
C PHE A 49 -7.32 -8.10 26.25
N TYR A 50 -8.29 -7.37 26.78
CA TYR A 50 -8.09 -6.06 27.40
C TYR A 50 -7.07 -6.10 28.54
N GLY A 51 -7.16 -7.11 29.42
CA GLY A 51 -6.19 -7.31 30.50
C GLY A 51 -4.76 -7.54 29.99
N ASN A 52 -4.59 -8.31 28.90
CA ASN A 52 -3.30 -8.51 28.26
C ASN A 52 -2.76 -7.21 27.62
N GLU A 53 -3.63 -6.42 26.99
CA GLU A 53 -3.25 -5.13 26.41
C GLU A 53 -2.83 -4.12 27.49
N LEU A 54 -3.51 -4.08 28.65
CA LEU A 54 -3.05 -3.31 29.82
C LEU A 54 -1.65 -3.73 30.29
N LYS A 55 -1.37 -5.04 30.33
CA LYS A 55 -0.04 -5.56 30.71
C LYS A 55 1.03 -5.12 29.72
N LYS A 56 0.75 -5.20 28.41
CA LYS A 56 1.68 -4.75 27.36
C LYS A 56 1.90 -3.24 27.42
N GLU A 57 0.85 -2.45 27.66
CA GLU A 57 0.94 -1.01 27.84
C GLU A 57 1.87 -0.65 29.00
N LYS A 58 1.70 -1.32 30.15
CA LYS A 58 2.58 -1.15 31.31
C LYS A 58 4.04 -1.48 30.99
N GLN A 59 4.29 -2.55 30.22
CA GLN A 59 5.66 -2.89 29.79
C GLN A 59 6.26 -1.82 28.87
N VAL A 60 5.47 -1.26 27.94
CA VAL A 60 5.94 -0.17 27.07
C VAL A 60 6.24 1.08 27.89
N ASN A 61 5.36 1.44 28.84
CA ASN A 61 5.57 2.59 29.72
C ASN A 61 6.82 2.41 30.60
N GLN A 62 7.07 1.20 31.13
CA GLN A 62 8.29 0.92 31.88
C GLN A 62 9.55 1.08 31.01
N ARG A 63 9.51 0.64 29.75
CA ARG A 63 10.62 0.84 28.81
C ARG A 63 10.89 2.33 28.55
N ILE A 64 9.82 3.12 28.41
CA ILE A 64 9.93 4.57 28.24
C ILE A 64 10.52 5.21 29.49
N GLU A 65 10.06 4.84 30.69
CA GLU A 65 10.59 5.36 31.95
C GLU A 65 12.10 5.07 32.09
N ASN A 66 12.51 3.83 31.82
CA ASN A 66 13.93 3.44 31.85
C ASN A 66 14.76 4.25 30.85
N MET A 67 14.24 4.46 29.63
CA MET A 67 14.89 5.29 28.61
C MET A 67 14.99 6.76 29.05
N MET A 68 13.97 7.31 29.71
CA MET A 68 14.00 8.69 30.24
C MET A 68 14.99 8.83 31.41
N GLN A 69 15.11 7.82 32.26
CA GLN A 69 16.15 7.77 33.30
C GLN A 69 17.56 7.72 32.70
N GLN A 70 17.77 6.91 31.66
CA GLN A 70 19.04 6.89 30.91
C GLN A 70 19.34 8.25 30.30
N LYS A 71 18.35 8.90 29.67
CA LYS A 71 18.47 10.25 29.11
C LYS A 71 18.93 11.27 30.17
N ALA A 72 18.39 11.21 31.39
CA ALA A 72 18.74 12.13 32.46
C ALA A 72 20.21 12.02 32.92
N GLN A 73 20.84 10.86 32.70
CA GLN A 73 22.24 10.62 33.06
C GLN A 73 23.24 11.04 31.96
N ILE A 74 22.75 11.39 30.76
CA ILE A 74 23.61 11.79 29.64
C ILE A 74 24.16 13.19 29.89
N THR A 75 25.48 13.29 29.89
CA THR A 75 26.18 14.58 30.04
C THR A 75 26.26 15.33 28.72
N SER A 76 26.36 16.67 28.79
CA SER A 76 26.57 17.52 27.61
C SER A 76 27.86 17.16 26.85
N GLN A 77 28.88 16.63 27.53
CA GLN A 77 30.12 16.18 26.89
C GLN A 77 29.90 14.90 26.07
N GLN A 78 29.19 13.91 26.61
CA GLN A 78 28.82 12.70 25.87
C GLN A 78 27.95 13.05 24.66
N LEU A 79 26.98 13.96 24.82
CA LEU A 79 26.13 14.39 23.73
C LEU A 79 26.91 15.10 22.62
N ARG A 80 27.85 15.98 22.95
CA ARG A 80 28.75 16.61 21.95
C ARG A 80 29.61 15.59 21.22
N LYS A 81 30.14 14.58 21.92
CA LYS A 81 30.92 13.50 21.30
C LYS A 81 30.06 12.69 20.33
N ALA A 82 28.86 12.30 20.75
CA ALA A 82 27.90 11.60 19.91
C ALA A 82 27.51 12.44 18.68
N GLN A 83 27.28 13.73 18.86
CA GLN A 83 26.97 14.66 17.77
C GLN A 83 28.04 14.63 16.67
N LEU A 84 29.32 14.74 17.02
CA LEU A 84 30.41 14.68 16.05
C LEU A 84 30.48 13.34 15.31
N GLN A 85 30.29 12.23 16.03
CA GLN A 85 30.30 10.88 15.44
C GLN A 85 29.15 10.67 14.47
N VAL A 86 27.94 11.07 14.88
CA VAL A 86 26.73 10.93 14.07
C VAL A 86 26.76 11.87 12.87
N ASP A 87 27.27 13.09 13.02
CA ASP A 87 27.40 14.04 11.90
C ASP A 87 28.40 13.53 10.86
N ARG A 88 29.52 12.93 11.28
CA ARG A 88 30.45 12.28 10.35
C ARG A 88 29.76 11.17 9.55
N PHE A 89 29.01 10.29 10.23
CA PHE A 89 28.27 9.23 9.55
C PHE A 89 27.16 9.80 8.64
N ALA A 90 26.46 10.85 9.06
CA ALA A 90 25.47 11.53 8.24
C ALA A 90 26.08 12.16 6.98
N MET A 91 27.31 12.70 7.07
CA MET A 91 28.04 13.21 5.90
C MET A 91 28.35 12.09 4.90
N GLU A 92 28.79 10.92 5.36
CA GLU A 92 29.05 9.75 4.50
C GLU A 92 27.76 9.28 3.80
N LEU A 93 26.64 9.26 4.53
CA LEU A 93 25.32 8.93 3.97
C LEU A 93 24.83 9.95 2.94
N GLU A 94 25.03 11.25 3.19
CA GLU A 94 24.66 12.31 2.22
C GLU A 94 25.56 12.27 0.98
N GLN A 95 26.85 12.01 1.13
CA GLN A 95 27.79 11.85 0.01
C GLN A 95 27.44 10.67 -0.90
N SER A 96 26.92 9.58 -0.31
CA SER A 96 26.50 8.37 -1.03
C SER A 96 25.03 8.41 -1.49
N ARG A 97 24.33 9.53 -1.33
CA ARG A 97 22.94 9.68 -1.78
C ARG A 97 22.82 9.43 -3.28
N ASN A 98 22.01 8.44 -3.65
CA ASN A 98 21.71 8.13 -5.04
C ASN A 98 20.28 8.59 -5.38
N LEU A 99 20.16 9.49 -6.37
CA LEU A 99 18.89 10.00 -6.89
C LEU A 99 18.62 9.59 -8.34
N ASN A 100 19.47 8.72 -8.91
CA ASN A 100 19.43 8.36 -10.33
C ASN A 100 18.39 7.29 -10.65
N ASN A 101 17.89 6.58 -9.63
CA ASN A 101 16.87 5.56 -9.81
C ASN A 101 15.46 6.14 -9.70
N THR A 102 14.53 5.61 -10.47
CA THR A 102 13.09 5.86 -10.33
C THR A 102 12.43 4.60 -9.78
N ILE A 103 12.14 4.63 -8.48
CA ILE A 103 11.46 3.55 -7.77
C ILE A 103 9.96 3.84 -7.73
N VAL A 104 9.17 2.83 -8.08
CA VAL A 104 7.71 2.88 -7.99
C VAL A 104 7.26 1.88 -6.93
N HIS A 105 6.36 2.30 -6.05
CA HIS A 105 5.59 1.40 -5.20
C HIS A 105 4.15 1.37 -5.68
N ILE A 106 3.63 0.19 -6.03
CA ILE A 106 2.22 -0.04 -6.40
C ILE A 106 1.52 -0.71 -5.23
N ASP A 107 0.30 -0.25 -4.93
CA ASP A 107 -0.50 -0.73 -3.80
C ASP A 107 -1.99 -0.75 -4.20
N MET A 108 -2.59 -1.94 -4.33
CA MET A 108 -4.00 -2.08 -4.75
C MET A 108 -4.96 -1.48 -3.73
N ASP A 109 -6.00 -0.79 -4.20
CA ASP A 109 -6.89 -0.06 -3.31
C ASP A 109 -7.92 -0.97 -2.65
N ALA A 110 -7.85 -1.12 -1.33
CA ALA A 110 -8.74 -1.97 -0.53
C ALA A 110 -8.88 -3.41 -1.09
N PHE A 111 -7.76 -3.98 -1.56
CA PHE A 111 -7.68 -5.13 -2.46
C PHE A 111 -8.77 -6.21 -2.29
N TYR A 112 -8.80 -6.94 -1.18
CA TYR A 112 -9.77 -8.03 -1.01
C TYR A 112 -11.22 -7.55 -1.07
N ALA A 113 -11.53 -6.40 -0.45
CA ALA A 113 -12.89 -5.85 -0.51
C ALA A 113 -13.25 -5.39 -1.92
N ALA A 114 -12.30 -4.83 -2.67
CA ALA A 114 -12.51 -4.41 -4.05
C ALA A 114 -12.79 -5.61 -4.97
N VAL A 115 -12.10 -6.74 -4.77
CA VAL A 115 -12.39 -8.00 -5.48
C VAL A 115 -13.82 -8.47 -5.22
N GLU A 116 -14.26 -8.48 -3.95
CA GLU A 116 -15.63 -8.90 -3.62
C GLU A 116 -16.69 -7.92 -4.17
N MET A 117 -16.40 -6.61 -4.20
CA MET A 117 -17.30 -5.60 -4.79
C MET A 117 -17.42 -5.74 -6.31
N ARG A 118 -16.35 -6.17 -7.00
CA ARG A 118 -16.37 -6.44 -8.43
C ARG A 118 -17.22 -7.67 -8.74
N ASP A 119 -16.99 -8.75 -8.00
CA ASP A 119 -17.65 -10.03 -8.26
C ASP A 119 -19.12 -10.05 -7.79
N ASN A 120 -19.49 -9.18 -6.84
CA ASN A 120 -20.86 -8.97 -6.40
C ASN A 120 -21.23 -7.48 -6.41
N PRO A 121 -21.83 -6.97 -7.52
CA PRO A 121 -22.18 -5.56 -7.67
C PRO A 121 -23.13 -5.01 -6.61
N GLU A 122 -23.93 -5.84 -5.93
CA GLU A 122 -24.81 -5.39 -4.84
C GLU A 122 -24.06 -4.84 -3.62
N LEU A 123 -22.74 -5.09 -3.55
CA LEU A 123 -21.86 -4.62 -2.48
C LEU A 123 -21.22 -3.26 -2.77
N LYS A 124 -21.27 -2.78 -4.04
CA LYS A 124 -20.48 -1.65 -4.53
C LYS A 124 -20.68 -0.37 -3.71
N ASP A 125 -21.91 -0.08 -3.33
CA ASP A 125 -22.27 1.16 -2.62
C ASP A 125 -22.58 0.93 -1.12
N LYS A 126 -22.14 -0.20 -0.57
CA LYS A 126 -22.37 -0.57 0.83
C LYS A 126 -21.05 -0.60 1.62
N PRO A 127 -21.06 -0.31 2.93
CA PRO A 127 -19.90 -0.53 3.77
C PRO A 127 -19.65 -2.03 3.90
N ILE A 128 -18.49 -2.50 3.43
CA ILE A 128 -18.11 -3.91 3.53
C ILE A 128 -16.73 -4.09 4.16
N ALA A 129 -16.52 -5.27 4.73
CA ALA A 129 -15.22 -5.74 5.19
C ALA A 129 -15.03 -7.22 4.83
N VAL A 130 -13.78 -7.62 4.59
CA VAL A 130 -13.42 -9.02 4.34
C VAL A 130 -12.82 -9.61 5.61
N GLY A 131 -13.31 -10.78 6.03
CA GLY A 131 -12.85 -11.48 7.22
C GLY A 131 -13.99 -12.23 7.91
N SER A 132 -14.03 -12.18 9.23
CA SER A 132 -15.07 -12.82 10.04
C SER A 132 -15.44 -11.94 11.24
N MET A 133 -16.41 -12.42 12.04
CA MET A 133 -16.73 -11.79 13.33
C MET A 133 -15.53 -11.72 14.28
N SER A 134 -14.57 -12.63 14.14
CA SER A 134 -13.36 -12.67 14.97
C SER A 134 -12.32 -11.65 14.53
N MET A 135 -12.09 -11.51 13.21
CA MET A 135 -11.06 -10.61 12.69
C MET A 135 -11.33 -10.18 11.26
N LEU A 136 -11.14 -8.89 10.98
CA LEU A 136 -11.20 -8.32 9.64
C LEU A 136 -9.81 -8.22 9.00
N ALA A 137 -9.67 -8.73 7.79
CA ALA A 137 -8.47 -8.61 6.97
C ALA A 137 -8.36 -7.23 6.32
N THR A 138 -9.48 -6.70 5.79
CA THR A 138 -9.55 -5.34 5.23
C THR A 138 -10.99 -4.83 5.20
N SER A 139 -11.16 -3.56 4.84
CA SER A 139 -12.44 -2.89 4.67
C SER A 139 -12.40 -1.93 3.49
N ASN A 140 -13.54 -1.77 2.81
CA ASN A 140 -13.67 -0.80 1.72
C ASN A 140 -13.68 0.63 2.27
N TYR A 141 -13.49 1.62 1.38
CA TYR A 141 -13.40 3.02 1.78
C TYR A 141 -14.71 3.56 2.39
N TYR A 142 -15.88 3.00 2.04
CA TYR A 142 -17.14 3.34 2.69
C TYR A 142 -17.17 2.94 4.17
N ALA A 143 -16.75 1.71 4.48
CA ALA A 143 -16.68 1.23 5.87
C ALA A 143 -15.61 1.97 6.69
N ARG A 144 -14.50 2.38 6.07
CA ARG A 144 -13.43 3.15 6.73
C ARG A 144 -13.91 4.48 7.30
N ARG A 145 -14.93 5.11 6.70
CA ARG A 145 -15.58 6.34 7.20
C ARG A 145 -16.26 6.16 8.57
N PHE A 146 -16.52 4.92 8.99
CA PHE A 146 -17.05 4.59 10.32
C PHE A 146 -15.95 4.19 11.32
N GLY A 147 -14.68 4.23 10.92
CA GLY A 147 -13.57 3.72 11.73
C GLY A 147 -13.28 2.23 11.53
N VAL A 148 -14.03 1.52 10.69
CA VAL A 148 -13.82 0.09 10.42
C VAL A 148 -12.54 -0.11 9.60
N ARG A 149 -11.63 -0.95 10.09
CA ARG A 149 -10.29 -1.14 9.50
C ARG A 149 -9.79 -2.58 9.64
N ALA A 150 -8.78 -2.91 8.85
CA ALA A 150 -8.00 -4.15 9.02
C ALA A 150 -7.48 -4.31 10.46
N ALA A 151 -7.36 -5.57 10.89
CA ALA A 151 -6.97 -5.98 12.24
C ALA A 151 -7.93 -5.53 13.36
N MET A 152 -9.18 -5.22 13.00
CA MET A 152 -10.27 -4.98 13.94
C MET A 152 -11.15 -6.23 14.03
N PRO A 153 -11.61 -6.66 15.23
CA PRO A 153 -12.62 -7.71 15.34
C PRO A 153 -13.93 -7.33 14.66
N GLY A 154 -14.54 -8.26 13.93
CA GLY A 154 -15.77 -8.00 13.18
C GLY A 154 -16.95 -7.61 14.08
N PHE A 155 -17.03 -8.15 15.30
CA PHE A 155 -18.08 -7.75 16.26
C PHE A 155 -17.94 -6.29 16.73
N ILE A 156 -16.72 -5.76 16.84
CA ILE A 156 -16.49 -4.33 17.16
C ILE A 156 -16.85 -3.48 15.95
N ALA A 157 -16.43 -3.91 14.75
CA ALA A 157 -16.76 -3.20 13.51
C ALA A 157 -18.27 -3.08 13.29
N LYS A 158 -19.04 -4.12 13.62
CA LYS A 158 -20.51 -4.11 13.60
C LYS A 158 -21.14 -3.13 14.60
N ARG A 159 -20.49 -2.85 15.74
CA ARG A 159 -20.95 -1.80 16.66
C ARG A 159 -20.68 -0.41 16.11
N LEU A 160 -19.58 -0.22 15.39
CA LEU A 160 -19.26 1.05 14.72
C LEU A 160 -20.15 1.30 13.49
N CYS A 161 -20.50 0.23 12.77
CA CYS A 161 -21.31 0.27 11.56
C CYS A 161 -22.27 -0.93 11.54
N PRO A 162 -23.49 -0.81 12.10
CA PRO A 162 -24.47 -1.90 12.17
C PRO A 162 -24.81 -2.52 10.80
N GLN A 163 -24.85 -1.67 9.77
CA GLN A 163 -25.12 -2.03 8.38
C GLN A 163 -23.92 -2.64 7.62
N LEU A 164 -22.76 -2.80 8.28
CA LEU A 164 -21.55 -3.38 7.68
C LEU A 164 -21.81 -4.80 7.15
N ILE A 165 -21.40 -5.11 5.93
CA ILE A 165 -21.43 -6.49 5.42
C ILE A 165 -20.05 -7.10 5.61
N ILE A 166 -19.97 -8.24 6.30
CA ILE A 166 -18.71 -8.98 6.48
C ILE A 166 -18.73 -10.16 5.51
N VAL A 167 -17.80 -10.16 4.55
CA VAL A 167 -17.65 -11.20 3.52
C VAL A 167 -16.49 -12.13 3.91
N PRO A 168 -16.67 -13.46 3.89
CA PRO A 168 -15.57 -14.41 4.11
C PRO A 168 -14.45 -14.25 3.07
N PRO A 169 -13.17 -14.45 3.44
CA PRO A 169 -12.08 -14.32 2.49
C PRO A 169 -12.04 -15.44 1.45
N ASN A 170 -11.73 -15.10 0.20
CA ASN A 170 -11.47 -16.06 -0.89
C ASN A 170 -10.04 -15.88 -1.43
N PHE A 171 -9.08 -16.57 -0.82
CA PHE A 171 -7.66 -16.40 -1.13
C PHE A 171 -7.26 -16.87 -2.54
N ASP A 172 -7.99 -17.82 -3.13
CA ASP A 172 -7.71 -18.27 -4.50
C ASP A 172 -8.03 -17.17 -5.52
N LYS A 173 -9.16 -16.48 -5.36
CA LYS A 173 -9.50 -15.29 -6.16
C LYS A 173 -8.45 -14.20 -6.00
N TYR A 174 -8.02 -13.92 -4.77
CA TYR A 174 -7.03 -12.87 -4.50
C TYR A 174 -5.67 -13.20 -5.12
N ARG A 175 -5.24 -14.47 -5.07
CA ARG A 175 -4.03 -14.95 -5.76
C ARG A 175 -4.14 -14.83 -7.27
N ALA A 176 -5.28 -15.18 -7.85
CA ALA A 176 -5.51 -15.08 -9.29
C ALA A 176 -5.38 -13.64 -9.78
N VAL A 177 -6.06 -12.69 -9.11
CA VAL A 177 -5.95 -11.26 -9.46
C VAL A 177 -4.54 -10.72 -9.23
N SER A 178 -3.88 -11.12 -8.13
CA SER A 178 -2.48 -10.75 -7.89
C SER A 178 -1.57 -11.19 -9.04
N LYS A 179 -1.78 -12.39 -9.59
CA LYS A 179 -1.04 -12.90 -10.74
C LYS A 179 -1.27 -12.02 -11.98
N GLU A 180 -2.51 -11.67 -12.28
CA GLU A 180 -2.86 -10.79 -13.42
C GLU A 180 -2.18 -9.43 -13.36
N VAL A 181 -2.10 -8.84 -12.15
CA VAL A 181 -1.40 -7.58 -11.88
C VAL A 181 0.10 -7.77 -12.06
N LYS A 182 0.69 -8.81 -11.46
CA LYS A 182 2.13 -9.12 -11.56
C LYS A 182 2.59 -9.32 -13.00
N GLU A 183 1.77 -9.91 -13.85
CA GLU A 183 2.02 -10.02 -15.30
C GLU A 183 2.17 -8.64 -15.97
N ILE A 184 1.38 -7.64 -15.57
CA ILE A 184 1.52 -6.26 -16.07
C ILE A 184 2.81 -5.64 -15.53
N LEU A 185 3.10 -5.82 -14.23
CA LEU A 185 4.27 -5.21 -13.58
C LEU A 185 5.59 -5.68 -14.22
N ALA A 186 5.66 -6.96 -14.63
CA ALA A 186 6.82 -7.56 -15.26
C ALA A 186 7.27 -6.87 -16.56
N ASP A 187 6.36 -6.20 -17.28
CA ASP A 187 6.68 -5.45 -18.50
C ASP A 187 7.54 -4.19 -18.23
N TYR A 188 7.43 -3.64 -17.02
CA TYR A 188 8.11 -2.40 -16.62
C TYR A 188 9.36 -2.65 -15.81
N ASP A 189 9.37 -3.74 -15.05
CA ASP A 189 10.55 -4.25 -14.36
C ASP A 189 10.44 -5.78 -14.22
N PRO A 190 11.22 -6.58 -14.97
CA PRO A 190 11.17 -8.04 -14.86
C PRO A 190 11.73 -8.55 -13.51
N ASN A 191 12.42 -7.70 -12.75
CA ASN A 191 12.98 -8.01 -11.43
C ASN A 191 12.23 -7.28 -10.31
N PHE A 192 10.98 -6.87 -10.55
CA PHE A 192 10.16 -6.23 -9.54
C PHE A 192 10.08 -7.10 -8.26
N MET A 193 9.95 -6.45 -7.11
CA MET A 193 9.89 -7.10 -5.80
C MET A 193 8.44 -7.08 -5.30
N ALA A 194 7.79 -8.25 -5.26
CA ALA A 194 6.43 -8.37 -4.73
C ALA A 194 6.47 -8.54 -3.20
N MET A 195 5.86 -7.61 -2.46
CA MET A 195 5.85 -7.66 -1.00
C MET A 195 4.69 -8.50 -0.46
N SER A 196 3.54 -8.40 -1.10
CA SER A 196 2.30 -9.10 -0.74
C SER A 196 1.54 -9.50 -2.01
N LEU A 197 0.24 -9.83 -1.88
CA LEU A 197 -0.62 -10.03 -3.04
C LEU A 197 -0.97 -8.71 -3.74
N ASP A 198 -0.98 -7.60 -3.00
CA ASP A 198 -1.43 -6.27 -3.43
C ASP A 198 -0.36 -5.19 -3.50
N GLU A 199 0.85 -5.45 -3.01
CA GLU A 199 1.95 -4.48 -2.98
C GLU A 199 3.20 -4.98 -3.71
N ALA A 200 3.84 -4.09 -4.48
CA ALA A 200 5.09 -4.37 -5.17
C ALA A 200 5.94 -3.11 -5.37
N TYR A 201 7.27 -3.29 -5.39
CA TYR A 201 8.22 -2.28 -5.84
C TYR A 201 8.73 -2.60 -7.24
N LEU A 202 8.89 -1.56 -8.07
CA LEU A 202 9.52 -1.63 -9.38
C LEU A 202 10.66 -0.62 -9.46
N ASN A 203 11.74 -0.97 -10.15
CA ASN A 203 12.76 -0.03 -10.59
C ASN A 203 12.59 0.23 -12.09
N ILE A 204 11.82 1.26 -12.43
CA ILE A 204 11.50 1.58 -13.84
C ILE A 204 12.59 2.40 -14.54
N THR A 205 13.77 2.56 -13.93
CA THR A 205 14.86 3.39 -14.47
C THR A 205 15.26 2.96 -15.87
N LYS A 206 15.45 1.65 -16.07
CA LYS A 206 15.80 1.08 -17.38
C LYS A 206 14.67 1.25 -18.39
N HIS A 207 13.44 0.96 -17.98
CA HIS A 207 12.26 1.13 -18.82
C HIS A 207 12.09 2.58 -19.29
N LEU A 208 12.32 3.56 -18.42
CA LEU A 208 12.24 4.98 -18.78
C LEU A 208 13.28 5.37 -19.83
N GLN A 209 14.51 4.87 -19.73
CA GLN A 209 15.56 5.14 -20.73
C GLN A 209 15.17 4.60 -22.10
N GLU A 210 14.63 3.38 -22.17
CA GLU A 210 14.18 2.75 -23.42
C GLU A 210 12.94 3.47 -23.98
N ARG A 211 12.00 3.83 -23.11
CA ARG A 211 10.72 4.43 -23.47
C ARG A 211 10.84 5.83 -24.10
N GLN A 212 11.92 6.58 -23.84
CA GLN A 212 12.13 7.88 -24.46
C GLN A 212 12.07 7.84 -25.99
N ASN A 213 12.50 6.72 -26.59
CA ASN A 213 12.54 6.54 -28.04
C ASN A 213 11.39 5.69 -28.59
N TRP A 214 10.37 5.38 -27.77
CA TRP A 214 9.26 4.53 -28.21
C TRP A 214 8.28 5.30 -29.10
N PRO A 215 7.90 4.75 -30.27
CA PRO A 215 6.81 5.29 -31.06
C PRO A 215 5.50 5.22 -30.28
N GLU A 216 4.50 6.02 -30.68
CA GLU A 216 3.20 6.06 -30.00
C GLU A 216 2.54 4.69 -29.90
N ASP A 217 2.67 3.84 -30.91
CA ASP A 217 2.01 2.53 -30.94
C ASP A 217 2.50 1.58 -29.85
N LYS A 218 3.75 1.73 -29.38
CA LYS A 218 4.26 0.97 -28.22
C LYS A 218 3.76 1.51 -26.88
N ARG A 219 3.17 2.71 -26.88
CA ARG A 219 2.63 3.40 -25.69
C ARG A 219 1.11 3.57 -25.78
N ARG A 220 0.49 2.91 -26.76
CA ARG A 220 -0.95 2.94 -27.03
C ARG A 220 -1.60 1.75 -26.34
N CYS A 221 -2.62 2.01 -25.54
CA CYS A 221 -3.46 0.99 -24.92
C CYS A 221 -4.90 1.15 -25.39
N PHE A 222 -5.59 0.03 -25.60
CA PHE A 222 -6.99 0.02 -26.02
C PHE A 222 -7.91 0.01 -24.79
N ILE A 223 -9.00 0.76 -24.87
CA ILE A 223 -10.03 0.80 -23.82
C ILE A 223 -10.97 -0.38 -24.04
N LYS A 224 -11.16 -1.22 -23.03
CA LYS A 224 -12.24 -2.22 -23.05
C LYS A 224 -13.55 -1.49 -22.77
N MET A 225 -14.36 -1.24 -23.79
CA MET A 225 -15.76 -0.90 -23.58
C MET A 225 -16.48 -2.16 -23.08
N GLY A 226 -17.20 -2.05 -21.96
CA GLY A 226 -18.11 -3.11 -21.51
C GLY A 226 -19.13 -3.43 -22.62
N ASN A 227 -19.72 -4.62 -22.60
CA ASN A 227 -20.67 -5.12 -23.62
C ASN A 227 -21.86 -4.17 -23.88
N SER A 228 -21.65 -3.15 -24.70
CA SER A 228 -22.64 -2.31 -25.37
C SER A 228 -21.98 -1.90 -26.69
N VAL A 229 -22.02 -2.82 -27.66
CA VAL A 229 -21.52 -2.58 -29.02
C VAL A 229 -22.59 -1.77 -29.76
N GLU A 230 -22.58 -0.46 -29.53
CA GLU A 230 -23.06 0.56 -30.46
C GLU A 230 -22.17 1.77 -30.23
N ASN A 231 -21.00 1.76 -30.86
CA ASN A 231 -20.12 2.92 -30.87
C ASN A 231 -20.15 3.45 -32.30
N ASP A 232 -20.91 4.53 -32.52
CA ASP A 232 -20.93 5.33 -33.75
C ASP A 232 -19.59 6.05 -33.94
N ASN A 233 -18.49 5.31 -33.99
CA ASN A 233 -17.22 5.85 -34.44
C ASN A 233 -17.34 6.00 -35.97
N PRO A 234 -17.13 7.20 -36.54
CA PRO A 234 -17.27 7.43 -37.97
C PRO A 234 -16.21 6.61 -38.73
N GLY A 235 -16.58 5.39 -39.12
CA GLY A 235 -15.84 4.54 -40.02
C GLY A 235 -16.07 5.01 -41.46
N LYS A 236 -14.98 5.31 -42.17
CA LYS A 236 -14.93 5.63 -43.62
C LYS A 236 -15.84 6.75 -44.18
N GLU A 237 -16.60 7.50 -43.38
CA GLU A 237 -17.19 8.78 -43.82
C GLU A 237 -16.11 9.87 -44.05
N VAL A 238 -14.92 9.71 -43.48
CA VAL A 238 -13.78 10.64 -43.64
C VAL A 238 -13.12 10.53 -45.03
N ASN A 239 -13.35 9.46 -45.79
CA ASN A 239 -12.81 9.34 -47.15
C ASN A 239 -13.51 10.27 -48.15
N LYS A 240 -14.72 10.76 -47.82
CA LYS A 240 -15.41 11.84 -48.57
C LYS A 240 -14.68 13.19 -48.48
N LEU A 241 -13.60 13.29 -47.69
CA LEU A 241 -12.76 14.50 -47.56
C LEU A 241 -11.44 14.42 -48.35
N SER A 242 -11.23 13.38 -49.16
CA SER A 242 -10.15 13.41 -50.16
C SER A 242 -10.50 14.36 -51.31
N GLU A 243 -9.53 15.14 -51.80
CA GLU A 243 -9.77 16.16 -52.85
C GLU A 243 -10.30 15.59 -54.17
N HIS A 244 -10.26 14.28 -54.37
CA HIS A 244 -10.74 13.62 -55.58
C HIS A 244 -12.24 13.26 -55.57
N GLU A 245 -12.92 13.25 -54.43
CA GLU A 245 -14.36 12.94 -54.35
C GLU A 245 -15.25 14.18 -54.14
N ARG A 246 -14.68 15.36 -53.84
CA ARG A 246 -15.45 16.61 -53.69
C ARG A 246 -16.08 17.13 -54.99
N SER A 247 -15.61 16.66 -56.15
CA SER A 247 -16.13 17.12 -57.46
C SER A 247 -17.31 16.30 -57.99
N ILE A 248 -17.78 15.27 -57.27
CA ILE A 248 -18.90 14.43 -57.74
C ILE A 248 -19.92 14.20 -56.62
N SER A 249 -20.57 15.28 -56.18
CA SER A 249 -21.95 15.30 -55.65
C SER A 249 -22.31 16.76 -55.36
N PRO A 250 -23.43 17.31 -55.89
CA PRO A 250 -24.75 16.69 -55.83
C PRO A 250 -25.60 16.89 -57.11
N LEU A 251 -26.06 15.82 -57.77
CA LEU A 251 -27.25 15.88 -58.64
C LEU A 251 -28.02 14.56 -58.53
N LEU A 252 -29.05 14.60 -57.68
CA LEU A 252 -30.19 13.69 -57.69
C LEU A 252 -31.04 14.00 -58.92
N PHE A 253 -31.33 13.04 -59.80
CA PHE A 253 -32.60 12.86 -60.52
C PHE A 253 -32.68 11.43 -61.15
N GLU A 254 -33.92 10.98 -61.36
CA GLU A 254 -34.42 9.60 -61.51
C GLU A 254 -34.38 8.96 -62.92
N GLU A 255 -34.55 7.61 -62.91
CA GLU A 255 -35.09 6.64 -63.90
C GLU A 255 -34.25 6.03 -65.08
N SER A 256 -33.85 4.75 -64.87
CA SER A 256 -33.95 3.51 -65.73
C SER A 256 -33.13 3.33 -67.04
N PRO A 257 -32.84 2.07 -67.52
CA PRO A 257 -32.49 0.80 -66.85
C PRO A 257 -31.29 0.06 -67.58
N PRO A 258 -31.08 -1.29 -67.47
CA PRO A 258 -29.79 -1.90 -67.09
C PRO A 258 -28.89 -2.35 -68.26
N ASP A 259 -27.56 -2.30 -68.08
CA ASP A 259 -26.65 -3.05 -68.94
C ASP A 259 -25.55 -3.80 -68.15
N LEU A 260 -25.36 -5.05 -68.55
CA LEU A 260 -24.52 -6.10 -67.99
C LEU A 260 -23.04 -5.92 -68.40
N GLN A 261 -22.08 -6.02 -67.45
CA GLN A 261 -20.73 -6.60 -67.63
C GLN A 261 -19.87 -6.57 -66.31
N PRO A 262 -18.75 -7.31 -66.18
CA PRO A 262 -18.57 -8.56 -65.41
C PRO A 262 -17.81 -8.38 -64.06
N PRO A 263 -17.64 -9.44 -63.22
CA PRO A 263 -17.21 -9.29 -61.84
C PRO A 263 -15.70 -9.02 -61.73
N GLY A 264 -15.34 -7.88 -61.12
CA GLY A 264 -14.00 -7.56 -60.67
C GLY A 264 -13.90 -7.77 -59.16
N ASP A 265 -13.00 -8.69 -58.77
CA ASP A 265 -12.33 -8.87 -57.49
C ASP A 265 -12.99 -8.27 -56.23
N GLU A 266 -13.62 -9.15 -55.44
CA GLU A 266 -14.03 -8.87 -54.06
C GLU A 266 -12.80 -8.64 -53.16
N GLU A 267 -12.27 -7.42 -53.12
CA GLU A 267 -11.55 -6.96 -51.94
C GLU A 267 -12.55 -6.88 -50.79
N GLN A 268 -12.42 -7.82 -49.85
CA GLN A 268 -13.14 -7.83 -48.57
C GLN A 268 -12.87 -6.52 -47.81
N ASN A 269 -13.71 -5.52 -48.06
CA ASN A 269 -13.79 -4.27 -47.32
C ASN A 269 -14.35 -4.57 -45.92
N ASN A 270 -13.49 -5.05 -45.03
CA ASN A 270 -13.84 -5.22 -43.63
C ASN A 270 -13.77 -3.83 -42.95
N PRO A 271 -14.86 -3.27 -42.42
CA PRO A 271 -14.83 -1.96 -41.79
C PRO A 271 -13.93 -2.00 -40.55
N GLN A 272 -12.81 -1.28 -40.59
CA GLN A 272 -11.95 -1.04 -39.43
C GLN A 272 -12.71 -0.17 -38.43
N ILE A 273 -13.44 -0.82 -37.51
CA ILE A 273 -14.00 -0.17 -36.33
C ILE A 273 -12.81 0.28 -35.48
N LEU A 274 -12.49 1.59 -35.50
CA LEU A 274 -11.47 2.15 -34.62
C LEU A 274 -11.91 1.90 -33.17
N GLN A 275 -11.24 0.99 -32.46
CA GLN A 275 -11.39 0.86 -31.02
C GLN A 275 -10.78 2.10 -30.35
N ASN A 276 -11.50 2.69 -29.39
CA ASN A 276 -10.99 3.83 -28.64
C ASN A 276 -9.67 3.45 -27.94
N SER A 277 -8.63 4.23 -28.18
CA SER A 277 -7.29 3.99 -27.64
C SER A 277 -6.76 5.25 -26.95
N VAL A 278 -5.85 5.05 -26.00
CA VAL A 278 -5.18 6.12 -25.26
C VAL A 278 -3.68 5.94 -25.39
N VAL A 279 -2.93 7.04 -25.55
CA VAL A 279 -1.48 7.03 -25.61
C VAL A 279 -0.93 7.69 -24.35
N PHE A 280 0.05 7.04 -23.70
CA PHE A 280 0.71 7.56 -22.50
C PHE A 280 2.08 8.13 -22.84
N GLY A 281 2.48 9.24 -22.22
CA GLY A 281 3.77 9.88 -22.46
C GLY A 281 5.01 9.08 -22.04
N THR A 282 6.18 9.74 -21.99
CA THR A 282 7.48 9.13 -21.66
C THR A 282 7.97 9.42 -20.24
N SER A 283 7.28 10.29 -19.50
CA SER A 283 7.66 10.61 -18.12
C SER A 283 7.35 9.45 -17.16
N ALA A 284 7.98 9.47 -15.98
CA ALA A 284 7.70 8.50 -14.92
C ALA A 284 6.23 8.52 -14.48
N GLU A 285 5.62 9.70 -14.40
CA GLU A 285 4.19 9.81 -14.06
C GLU A 285 3.30 9.14 -15.11
N GLU A 286 3.61 9.32 -16.39
CA GLU A 286 2.86 8.73 -17.50
C GLU A 286 3.00 7.20 -17.55
N VAL A 287 4.21 6.66 -17.31
CA VAL A 287 4.42 5.22 -17.16
C VAL A 287 3.56 4.65 -16.03
N VAL A 288 3.52 5.31 -14.89
CA VAL A 288 2.72 4.83 -13.76
C VAL A 288 1.22 4.99 -13.98
N LYS A 289 0.77 6.03 -14.69
CA LYS A 289 -0.63 6.13 -15.15
C LYS A 289 -0.97 4.97 -16.08
N GLU A 290 -0.07 4.62 -17.01
CA GLU A 290 -0.26 3.47 -17.90
C GLU A 290 -0.36 2.15 -17.12
N ILE A 291 0.54 1.91 -16.16
CA ILE A 291 0.48 0.72 -15.28
C ILE A 291 -0.88 0.62 -14.60
N ARG A 292 -1.32 1.71 -13.96
CA ARG A 292 -2.60 1.77 -13.22
C ARG A 292 -3.78 1.58 -14.17
N PHE A 293 -3.75 2.20 -15.34
CA PHE A 293 -4.76 2.02 -16.38
C PHE A 293 -4.85 0.56 -16.84
N ARG A 294 -3.71 -0.08 -17.15
CA ARG A 294 -3.67 -1.49 -17.58
C ARG A 294 -4.19 -2.42 -16.48
N ILE A 295 -3.87 -2.15 -15.22
CA ILE A 295 -4.41 -2.89 -14.07
C ILE A 295 -5.94 -2.76 -14.03
N GLU A 296 -6.48 -1.54 -14.16
CA GLU A 296 -7.92 -1.30 -14.14
C GLU A 296 -8.63 -1.97 -15.32
N GLN A 297 -8.09 -1.87 -16.55
CA GLN A 297 -8.65 -2.51 -17.74
C GLN A 297 -8.61 -4.04 -17.66
N LYS A 298 -7.60 -4.63 -17.03
CA LYS A 298 -7.46 -6.08 -16.92
C LYS A 298 -8.29 -6.66 -15.77
N THR A 299 -8.31 -5.99 -14.62
CA THR A 299 -8.83 -6.55 -13.37
C THR A 299 -10.15 -5.92 -12.89
N THR A 300 -10.53 -4.76 -13.45
CA THR A 300 -11.61 -3.89 -12.96
C THR A 300 -11.36 -3.33 -11.55
N LEU A 301 -10.10 -3.35 -11.09
CA LEU A 301 -9.69 -2.83 -9.78
C LEU A 301 -8.73 -1.67 -9.95
N THR A 302 -8.74 -0.74 -8.99
CA THR A 302 -7.82 0.40 -8.99
C THR A 302 -6.61 0.13 -8.12
N ALA A 303 -5.52 0.82 -8.44
CA ALA A 303 -4.30 0.85 -7.64
C ALA A 303 -3.83 2.28 -7.45
N SER A 304 -3.17 2.50 -6.31
CA SER A 304 -2.44 3.75 -6.05
C SER A 304 -0.94 3.51 -6.14
N ALA A 305 -0.19 4.57 -6.44
CA ALA A 305 1.23 4.46 -6.73
C ALA A 305 2.07 5.61 -6.17
N GLY A 306 3.27 5.30 -5.73
CA GLY A 306 4.25 6.30 -5.30
C GLY A 306 5.50 6.23 -6.15
N ILE A 307 5.99 7.37 -6.62
CA ILE A 307 7.19 7.49 -7.46
C ILE A 307 8.23 8.27 -6.68
N ALA A 308 9.40 7.69 -6.43
CA ALA A 308 10.45 8.38 -5.69
C ALA A 308 11.85 7.83 -6.00
N PRO A 309 12.92 8.50 -5.53
CA PRO A 309 14.29 8.03 -5.75
C PRO A 309 14.66 6.73 -5.03
N ASN A 310 13.90 6.31 -4.03
CA ASN A 310 14.16 5.11 -3.22
C ASN A 310 12.86 4.46 -2.71
N THR A 311 12.97 3.21 -2.25
CA THR A 311 11.83 2.39 -1.78
C THR A 311 11.08 3.02 -0.61
N MET A 312 11.80 3.58 0.38
CA MET A 312 11.18 4.17 1.57
C MET A 312 10.24 5.31 1.19
N LEU A 313 10.73 6.25 0.38
CA LEU A 313 9.93 7.38 -0.10
C LEU A 313 8.79 6.93 -1.02
N ALA A 314 9.04 5.97 -1.92
CA ALA A 314 8.03 5.48 -2.85
C ALA A 314 6.83 4.86 -2.11
N LYS A 315 7.08 4.08 -1.05
CA LYS A 315 6.00 3.54 -0.20
C LYS A 315 5.16 4.63 0.43
N VAL A 316 5.79 5.63 1.05
CA VAL A 316 5.07 6.75 1.67
C VAL A 316 4.26 7.53 0.63
N CYS A 317 4.80 7.72 -0.58
CA CYS A 317 4.10 8.40 -1.67
C CYS A 317 2.84 7.64 -2.13
N SER A 318 2.91 6.31 -2.19
CA SER A 318 1.77 5.48 -2.66
C SER A 318 0.53 5.58 -1.78
N ASP A 319 0.70 5.92 -0.50
CA ASP A 319 -0.40 6.14 0.43
C ASP A 319 -0.98 7.57 0.39
N LYS A 320 -0.25 8.55 -0.18
CA LYS A 320 -0.58 9.97 -0.07
C LYS A 320 -1.86 10.37 -0.80
N ASN A 321 -2.05 9.81 -2.01
CA ASN A 321 -3.19 10.11 -2.87
C ASN A 321 -4.14 8.90 -3.02
N LYS A 322 -4.17 8.00 -2.03
CA LYS A 322 -5.14 6.89 -2.01
C LYS A 322 -6.57 7.41 -1.78
N PRO A 323 -7.60 6.78 -2.38
CA PRO A 323 -7.55 5.72 -3.40
C PRO A 323 -7.36 6.23 -4.84
N ASN A 324 -6.98 5.31 -5.74
CA ASN A 324 -6.84 5.49 -7.18
C ASN A 324 -6.06 6.75 -7.57
N GLY A 325 -4.93 6.99 -6.91
CA GLY A 325 -4.10 8.16 -7.17
C GLY A 325 -2.62 7.82 -7.17
N GLN A 326 -1.81 8.79 -7.62
CA GLN A 326 -0.36 8.67 -7.57
C GLN A 326 0.30 9.95 -7.10
N TYR A 327 1.51 9.84 -6.57
CA TYR A 327 2.32 10.98 -6.14
C TYR A 327 3.79 10.77 -6.46
N GLN A 328 4.46 11.80 -6.99
CA GLN A 328 5.88 11.78 -7.30
C GLN A 328 6.68 12.74 -6.41
N ILE A 329 7.83 12.27 -5.93
CA ILE A 329 8.93 13.13 -5.48
C ILE A 329 9.96 13.21 -6.60
N LEU A 330 10.23 14.42 -7.09
CA LEU A 330 11.22 14.65 -8.13
C LEU A 330 12.63 14.24 -7.66
N PRO A 331 13.51 13.76 -8.56
CA PRO A 331 14.83 13.22 -8.22
C PRO A 331 15.87 14.31 -7.93
N ASN A 332 15.56 15.24 -7.02
CA ASN A 332 16.50 16.24 -6.52
C ASN A 332 16.41 16.31 -4.99
N ARG A 333 17.55 16.66 -4.36
CA ARG A 333 17.66 16.68 -2.89
C ARG A 333 16.65 17.64 -2.25
N GLN A 334 16.38 18.79 -2.86
CA GLN A 334 15.46 19.77 -2.31
C GLN A 334 14.03 19.23 -2.23
N ALA A 335 13.55 18.56 -3.27
CA ALA A 335 12.23 17.92 -3.30
C ALA A 335 12.12 16.83 -2.21
N VAL A 336 13.16 16.01 -2.04
CA VAL A 336 13.22 15.01 -0.97
C VAL A 336 13.14 15.66 0.41
N MET A 337 13.94 16.69 0.66
CA MET A 337 13.97 17.36 1.96
C MET A 337 12.68 18.12 2.26
N ASN A 338 12.08 18.77 1.25
CA ASN A 338 10.79 19.42 1.38
C ASN A 338 9.68 18.41 1.76
N PHE A 339 9.72 17.21 1.17
CA PHE A 339 8.76 16.16 1.50
C PHE A 339 8.97 15.60 2.92
N ILE A 340 10.22 15.40 3.31
CA ILE A 340 10.59 14.81 4.61
C ILE A 340 10.36 15.77 5.78
N LYS A 341 10.53 17.08 5.57
CA LYS A 341 10.54 18.10 6.61
C LYS A 341 9.43 17.91 7.65
N ASP A 342 8.18 17.83 7.20
CA ASP A 342 6.98 17.78 8.05
C ASP A 342 6.33 16.39 8.05
N LEU A 343 7.01 15.36 7.51
CA LEU A 343 6.48 14.00 7.45
C LEU A 343 6.37 13.41 8.86
N PRO A 344 5.18 12.97 9.32
CA PRO A 344 5.05 12.29 10.59
C PRO A 344 5.80 10.96 10.58
N ILE A 345 6.60 10.68 11.62
CA ILE A 345 7.41 9.45 11.73
C ILE A 345 6.55 8.19 11.59
N ARG A 346 5.29 8.24 12.02
CA ARG A 346 4.35 7.12 11.97
C ARG A 346 3.94 6.71 10.54
N LYS A 347 4.12 7.60 9.55
CA LYS A 347 3.85 7.30 8.13
C LYS A 347 4.99 6.51 7.48
N VAL A 348 6.15 6.41 8.12
CA VAL A 348 7.30 5.68 7.58
C VAL A 348 7.18 4.18 7.92
N SER A 349 7.29 3.33 6.90
CA SER A 349 7.26 1.88 7.06
C SER A 349 8.42 1.40 7.93
N GLY A 350 8.09 0.75 9.05
CA GLY A 350 9.03 0.30 10.09
C GLY A 350 8.86 1.03 11.44
N ILE A 351 8.22 2.20 11.46
CA ILE A 351 7.85 2.89 12.71
C ILE A 351 6.43 2.49 13.13
N GLY A 352 6.35 1.47 13.99
CA GLY A 352 5.11 0.99 14.60
C GLY A 352 4.68 1.80 15.83
N LYS A 353 3.51 1.46 16.39
CA LYS A 353 2.90 2.16 17.55
C LYS A 353 3.85 2.28 18.75
N VAL A 354 4.66 1.26 19.03
CA VAL A 354 5.59 1.24 20.18
C VAL A 354 6.75 2.22 19.95
N THR A 355 7.44 2.11 18.81
CA THR A 355 8.54 3.01 18.45
C THR A 355 8.06 4.46 18.36
N GLU A 356 6.88 4.69 17.78
CA GLU A 356 6.23 6.00 17.77
C GLU A 356 6.03 6.54 19.19
N LYS A 357 5.50 5.75 20.14
CA LYS A 357 5.30 6.17 21.53
C LYS A 357 6.62 6.50 22.23
N MET A 358 7.66 5.70 22.01
CA MET A 358 8.99 5.95 22.56
C MET A 358 9.59 7.24 22.01
N LEU A 359 9.54 7.47 20.70
CA LEU A 359 10.03 8.70 20.08
C LEU A 359 9.20 9.93 20.51
N LYS A 360 7.88 9.79 20.67
CA LYS A 360 6.99 10.82 21.23
C LYS A 360 7.40 11.24 22.64
N ALA A 361 7.80 10.30 23.49
CA ALA A 361 8.29 10.60 24.83
C ALA A 361 9.59 11.44 24.82
N LEU A 362 10.35 11.41 23.72
CA LEU A 362 11.51 12.27 23.48
C LEU A 362 11.14 13.61 22.83
N GLY A 363 9.87 13.86 22.52
CA GLY A 363 9.40 15.05 21.81
C GLY A 363 9.58 14.96 20.28
N ILE A 364 9.56 13.76 19.71
CA ILE A 364 9.77 13.52 18.28
C ILE A 364 8.47 13.01 17.64
N ILE A 365 7.92 13.80 16.71
CA ILE A 365 6.70 13.54 15.93
C ILE A 365 6.99 13.49 14.43
N THR A 366 7.92 14.32 13.97
CA THR A 366 8.27 14.51 12.55
C THR A 366 9.68 14.04 12.24
N CYS A 367 9.99 13.81 10.96
CA CYS A 367 11.34 13.43 10.54
C CYS A 367 12.37 14.54 10.76
N THR A 368 11.98 15.82 10.80
CA THR A 368 12.88 16.92 11.15
C THR A 368 13.32 16.83 12.61
N GLU A 369 12.40 16.59 13.53
CA GLU A 369 12.73 16.37 14.96
C GLU A 369 13.57 15.10 15.13
N LEU A 370 13.30 14.07 14.33
CA LEU A 370 14.11 12.84 14.30
C LEU A 370 15.57 13.14 13.91
N TYR A 371 15.80 14.02 12.92
CA TYR A 371 17.14 14.47 12.56
C TYR A 371 17.78 15.34 13.66
N GLN A 372 17.02 16.28 14.24
CA GLN A 372 17.51 17.19 15.29
C GLN A 372 18.03 16.42 16.51
N GLN A 373 17.38 15.31 16.87
CA GLN A 373 17.76 14.50 18.03
C GLN A 373 18.71 13.34 17.72
N ARG A 374 19.30 13.27 16.51
CA ARG A 374 20.15 12.15 16.06
C ARG A 374 21.27 11.74 17.03
N ALA A 375 21.91 12.69 17.69
CA ALA A 375 22.95 12.41 18.69
C ALA A 375 22.40 11.81 19.99
N LEU A 376 21.21 12.23 20.43
CA LEU A 376 20.56 11.63 21.57
C LEU A 376 20.09 10.21 21.23
N LEU A 377 19.54 10.02 20.03
CA LEU A 377 19.08 8.72 19.55
C LEU A 377 20.21 7.70 19.49
N SER A 378 21.43 8.09 19.09
CA SER A 378 22.58 7.18 19.06
C SER A 378 23.04 6.72 20.45
N LEU A 379 22.66 7.44 21.52
CA LEU A 379 22.99 7.08 22.90
C LEU A 379 21.89 6.24 23.57
N LEU A 380 20.64 6.36 23.11
CA LEU A 380 19.49 5.69 23.73
C LEU A 380 19.06 4.41 23.00
N PHE A 381 19.38 4.29 21.70
CA PHE A 381 18.95 3.17 20.87
C PHE A 381 20.13 2.35 20.37
N SER A 382 19.86 1.10 20.00
CA SER A 382 20.86 0.24 19.36
C SER A 382 21.35 0.84 18.05
N GLU A 383 22.54 0.44 17.63
CA GLU A 383 23.18 0.88 16.39
C GLU A 383 22.26 0.73 15.17
N THR A 384 21.67 -0.45 15.01
CA THR A 384 20.69 -0.73 13.94
C THR A 384 19.52 0.26 13.95
N SER A 385 19.02 0.62 15.13
CA SER A 385 17.84 1.48 15.26
C SER A 385 18.16 2.94 14.93
N TRP A 386 19.24 3.50 15.48
CA TRP A 386 19.57 4.90 15.23
C TRP A 386 20.14 5.10 13.81
N HIS A 387 20.86 4.11 13.24
CA HIS A 387 21.20 4.12 11.82
C HIS A 387 19.94 4.22 10.96
N TYR A 388 18.95 3.38 11.23
CA TYR A 388 17.68 3.39 10.52
C TYR A 388 16.94 4.73 10.67
N PHE A 389 16.88 5.31 11.87
CA PHE A 389 16.28 6.64 12.10
C PHE A 389 17.00 7.75 11.33
N LEU A 390 18.35 7.70 11.28
CA LEU A 390 19.12 8.68 10.53
C LEU A 390 18.82 8.60 9.03
N HIS A 391 18.75 7.38 8.46
CA HIS A 391 18.36 7.18 7.07
C HIS A 391 16.99 7.80 6.77
N ILE A 392 15.99 7.53 7.62
CA ILE A 392 14.65 8.11 7.49
C ILE A 392 14.71 9.63 7.51
N SER A 393 15.41 10.20 8.49
CA SER A 393 15.48 11.65 8.70
C SER A 393 16.19 12.39 7.55
N LEU A 394 17.03 11.68 6.79
CA LEU A 394 17.69 12.17 5.57
C LEU A 394 16.92 11.80 4.29
N GLY A 395 15.78 11.14 4.36
CA GLY A 395 15.03 10.70 3.17
C GLY A 395 15.75 9.62 2.36
N LEU A 396 16.56 8.79 3.00
CA LEU A 396 17.33 7.71 2.38
C LEU A 396 16.61 6.36 2.51
N GLY A 397 16.88 5.47 1.57
CA GLY A 397 16.34 4.11 1.50
C GLY A 397 17.01 3.33 0.37
N SER A 398 16.60 2.08 0.16
CA SER A 398 17.15 1.26 -0.92
C SER A 398 16.81 1.85 -2.29
N THR A 399 17.82 2.01 -3.14
CA THR A 399 17.70 2.48 -4.53
C THR A 399 17.79 1.35 -5.54
N HIS A 400 17.99 0.13 -5.06
CA HIS A 400 18.03 -1.11 -5.83
C HIS A 400 17.07 -2.10 -5.18
N LEU A 401 16.44 -2.92 -6.02
CA LEU A 401 15.60 -4.02 -5.58
C LEU A 401 16.44 -5.30 -5.62
N THR A 402 16.53 -5.99 -4.49
CA THR A 402 17.10 -7.32 -4.44
C THR A 402 16.05 -8.33 -4.90
N ARG A 403 16.45 -9.35 -5.64
CA ARG A 403 15.53 -10.44 -5.99
C ARG A 403 15.01 -11.12 -4.72
N ASP A 404 13.81 -11.69 -4.78
CA ASP A 404 13.22 -12.42 -3.65
C ASP A 404 14.21 -13.47 -3.13
N GLY A 405 14.62 -13.29 -1.86
CA GLY A 405 15.55 -14.19 -1.20
C GLY A 405 14.89 -15.51 -0.83
N GLU A 406 15.71 -16.49 -0.46
CA GLU A 406 15.21 -17.79 0.02
C GLU A 406 14.39 -17.63 1.31
N ARG A 407 13.25 -18.33 1.37
CA ARG A 407 12.37 -18.37 2.54
C ARG A 407 13.13 -18.93 3.74
N LYS A 408 13.10 -18.21 4.88
CA LYS A 408 13.81 -18.60 6.11
C LYS A 408 12.97 -19.43 7.09
N SER A 409 11.65 -19.33 7.01
CA SER A 409 10.73 -20.10 7.86
C SER A 409 9.38 -20.31 7.18
N MET A 410 8.69 -21.38 7.58
CA MET A 410 7.32 -21.71 7.19
C MET A 410 6.58 -22.16 8.46
N SER A 411 5.35 -21.71 8.67
CA SER A 411 4.59 -21.98 9.88
C SER A 411 3.10 -22.08 9.60
N VAL A 412 2.40 -22.94 10.33
CA VAL A 412 0.95 -22.99 10.39
C VAL A 412 0.53 -22.76 11.84
N GLU A 413 -0.43 -21.86 12.04
CA GLU A 413 -1.02 -21.59 13.36
C GLU A 413 -2.54 -21.49 13.25
N ARG A 414 -3.24 -21.92 14.30
CA ARG A 414 -4.70 -21.88 14.37
C ARG A 414 -5.12 -21.35 15.74
N THR A 415 -6.02 -20.37 15.75
CA THR A 415 -6.71 -19.95 16.98
C THR A 415 -8.04 -20.69 17.07
N PHE A 416 -8.35 -21.22 18.25
CA PHE A 416 -9.50 -22.08 18.51
C PHE A 416 -10.13 -21.74 19.88
N SER A 417 -11.30 -22.30 20.20
CA SER A 417 -11.89 -22.23 21.53
C SER A 417 -10.99 -22.89 22.58
N GLU A 418 -11.21 -22.67 23.88
CA GLU A 418 -10.33 -23.24 24.90
C GLU A 418 -10.25 -24.79 24.82
N ILE A 419 -9.03 -25.32 24.66
CA ILE A 419 -8.72 -26.76 24.73
C ILE A 419 -7.79 -26.97 25.94
N ASN A 420 -8.27 -27.75 26.91
CA ASN A 420 -7.55 -28.02 28.15
C ASN A 420 -7.10 -29.48 28.29
N LYS A 421 -7.68 -30.42 27.52
CA LYS A 421 -7.28 -31.82 27.54
C LYS A 421 -5.99 -32.03 26.74
N ALA A 422 -5.04 -32.72 27.34
CA ALA A 422 -3.75 -32.99 26.71
C ALA A 422 -3.90 -33.77 25.40
N GLU A 423 -4.79 -34.77 25.34
CA GLU A 423 -5.05 -35.58 24.14
C GLU A 423 -5.50 -34.72 22.95
N GLU A 424 -6.43 -33.79 23.17
CA GLU A 424 -6.90 -32.86 22.13
C GLU A 424 -5.77 -31.90 21.68
N GLN A 425 -4.91 -31.47 22.60
CA GLN A 425 -3.73 -30.64 22.27
C GLN A 425 -2.70 -31.41 21.43
N TYR A 426 -2.45 -32.68 21.74
CA TYR A 426 -1.56 -33.54 20.95
C TYR A 426 -2.14 -33.82 19.56
N SER A 427 -3.45 -34.07 19.45
CA SER A 427 -4.14 -34.24 18.16
C SER A 427 -3.99 -32.99 17.29
N LEU A 428 -4.27 -31.81 17.85
CA LEU A 428 -4.11 -30.54 17.12
C LEU A 428 -2.65 -30.31 16.69
N CYS A 429 -1.69 -30.63 17.55
CA CYS A 429 -0.27 -30.54 17.19
C CYS A 429 0.06 -31.43 15.98
N GLN A 430 -0.43 -32.67 15.97
CA GLN A 430 -0.23 -33.61 14.87
C GLN A 430 -0.88 -33.12 13.57
N GLU A 431 -2.08 -32.56 13.65
CA GLU A 431 -2.77 -31.94 12.50
C GLU A 431 -1.94 -30.79 11.91
N LEU A 432 -1.50 -29.84 12.75
CA LEU A 432 -0.68 -28.70 12.31
C LEU A 432 0.66 -29.14 11.71
N CYS A 433 1.30 -30.16 12.29
CA CYS A 433 2.51 -30.77 11.71
C CYS A 433 2.25 -31.39 10.33
N SER A 434 1.10 -32.04 10.16
CA SER A 434 0.71 -32.66 8.89
C SER A 434 0.41 -31.60 7.82
N GLU A 435 -0.27 -30.51 8.19
CA GLU A 435 -0.53 -29.37 7.31
C GLU A 435 0.79 -28.69 6.88
N LEU A 436 1.68 -28.40 7.83
CA LEU A 436 2.98 -27.80 7.55
C LEU A 436 3.83 -28.72 6.65
N ALA A 437 3.79 -30.04 6.86
CA ALA A 437 4.49 -30.99 6.01
C ALA A 437 3.98 -30.97 4.56
N GLN A 438 2.67 -30.84 4.35
CA GLN A 438 2.09 -30.70 3.01
C GLN A 438 2.55 -29.41 2.32
N ASP A 439 2.60 -28.29 3.05
CA ASP A 439 3.06 -27.02 2.50
C ASP A 439 4.57 -27.04 2.20
N LEU A 440 5.39 -27.67 3.05
CA LEU A 440 6.81 -27.91 2.77
C LEU A 440 6.99 -28.78 1.52
N GLN A 441 6.16 -29.81 1.34
CA GLN A 441 6.21 -30.68 0.17
C GLN A 441 5.89 -29.93 -1.12
N LYS A 442 4.89 -29.02 -1.10
CA LYS A 442 4.54 -28.19 -2.27
C LYS A 442 5.69 -27.30 -2.73
N GLU A 443 6.50 -26.79 -1.80
CA GLU A 443 7.68 -25.96 -2.10
C GLU A 443 8.98 -26.78 -2.22
N GLY A 444 8.94 -28.11 -2.04
CA GLY A 444 10.13 -28.97 -2.10
C GLY A 444 11.16 -28.72 -0.99
N LEU A 445 10.71 -28.19 0.15
CA LEU A 445 11.58 -27.75 1.25
C LEU A 445 11.77 -28.83 2.32
N LYS A 446 12.90 -28.77 3.03
CA LYS A 446 13.19 -29.55 4.24
C LYS A 446 13.67 -28.61 5.34
N VAL A 447 13.37 -28.95 6.59
CA VAL A 447 13.68 -28.10 7.76
C VAL A 447 14.62 -28.80 8.72
N ALA A 448 15.52 -28.04 9.35
CA ALA A 448 16.44 -28.54 10.38
C ALA A 448 16.01 -28.17 11.81
N GLN A 449 15.10 -27.21 11.95
CA GLN A 449 14.64 -26.68 13.23
C GLN A 449 13.11 -26.58 13.22
N VAL A 450 12.48 -26.99 14.32
CA VAL A 450 11.03 -26.91 14.55
C VAL A 450 10.79 -26.13 15.84
N GLU A 451 9.86 -25.19 15.81
CA GLU A 451 9.46 -24.38 16.97
C GLU A 451 7.97 -24.53 17.20
N TYR A 452 7.58 -24.81 18.44
CA TYR A 452 6.17 -24.88 18.85
C TYR A 452 5.77 -23.60 19.55
N ARG A 453 4.61 -23.05 19.18
CA ARG A 453 4.11 -21.80 19.74
C ARG A 453 2.77 -22.00 20.44
N ARG A 454 2.70 -21.53 21.68
CA ARG A 454 1.44 -21.35 22.42
C ARG A 454 1.15 -19.85 22.49
N LEU A 455 0.09 -19.42 21.80
CA LEU A 455 -0.31 -18.02 21.66
C LEU A 455 -1.21 -17.52 22.79
#